data_AF-A0A914RGQ7-F1
#
_entry.id   AF-A0A914RGQ7-F1
#
_cell.length_a   1.000
_cell.length_b   1.000
_cell.length_c   1.000
_cell.angle_alpha   90.00
_cell.angle_beta   90.00
_cell.angle_gamma   90.00
#
_symmetry.space_group_name_H-M   'P 1'
#
loop_
_entity.id
_entity.type
_entity.pdbx_description
1 polymer ?
#
loop_
_entity_poly.entity_id
_entity_poly.type
_entity_poly.pdbx_seq_one_letter_code
_entity_poly.pdbx_strand_id
1 'polypeptide(L)'
;MSTIGDFSLNIIIIYRYVFTLGKGEVIPGMDRAMMGMCIGEKRRVVIPPELGFGSRGRERDSIKGDQTLYYVVQLIDIFRPVLGAKWTEEDGLQIEVLYNFTH
;
A
#
# COMPACT_ATOMS: atom_id res chain seq x y z
N MET A 1 -1.54 49.13 2.45
CA MET A 1 -1.94 48.11 3.45
C MET A 1 -1.61 46.75 2.84
N SER A 2 -0.74 46.04 3.54
CA SER A 2 0.10 44.96 3.03
C SER A 2 -0.68 43.70 2.68
N THR A 3 -0.20 43.05 1.64
CA THR A 3 -0.61 41.78 1.04
C THR A 3 -1.03 40.71 2.06
N ILE A 4 -2.18 40.09 1.77
CA ILE A 4 -2.66 38.84 2.34
C ILE A 4 -1.47 37.87 2.34
N GLY A 5 -1.07 37.44 3.54
CA GLY A 5 0.03 36.53 3.76
C GLY A 5 -0.15 35.26 2.95
N ASP A 6 0.96 34.84 2.35
CA ASP A 6 1.18 33.64 1.57
C ASP A 6 0.70 32.39 2.35
N PHE A 7 -0.56 32.00 2.15
CA PHE A 7 -1.07 30.73 2.66
C PHE A 7 -0.53 29.62 1.76
N SER A 8 0.65 29.11 2.10
CA SER A 8 1.17 27.87 1.52
C SER A 8 0.29 26.71 1.97
N LEU A 9 -0.78 26.43 1.22
CA LEU A 9 -1.61 25.24 1.42
C LEU A 9 -0.74 24.02 1.07
N ASN A 10 -0.18 23.37 2.09
CA ASN A 10 0.42 22.05 1.95
C ASN A 10 -0.71 21.01 1.84
N ILE A 11 -1.37 20.94 0.69
CA ILE A 11 -2.33 19.87 0.41
C ILE A 11 -1.52 18.59 0.13
N ILE A 12 -1.37 17.73 1.14
CA ILE A 12 -0.84 16.38 0.97
C ILE A 12 -2.03 15.44 0.79
N ILE A 13 -2.33 15.05 -0.45
CA ILE A 13 -3.35 14.03 -0.70
C ILE A 13 -2.75 12.67 -0.41
N ILE A 14 -3.12 12.06 0.72
CA ILE A 14 -2.69 10.71 1.11
C ILE A 14 -3.80 9.73 0.76
N TYR A 15 -3.51 8.82 -0.17
CA TYR A 15 -4.39 7.69 -0.46
C TYR A 15 -3.92 6.47 0.33
N ARG A 16 -4.80 5.91 1.16
CA ARG A 16 -4.53 4.64 1.84
C ARG A 16 -4.83 3.50 0.86
N TYR A 17 -3.84 2.64 0.66
CA TYR A 17 -3.97 1.43 -0.14
C TYR A 17 -3.60 0.24 0.74
N VAL A 18 -4.41 -0.83 0.67
CA VAL A 18 -4.21 -2.07 1.44
C VAL A 18 -3.93 -3.18 0.44
N PHE A 19 -2.86 -3.92 0.68
CA PHE A 19 -2.43 -5.03 -0.17
C PHE A 19 -1.62 -6.04 0.65
N THR A 20 -1.47 -7.24 0.10
CA THR A 20 -0.63 -8.30 0.67
C THR A 20 0.80 -8.16 0.16
N LEU A 21 1.73 -7.82 1.07
CA LEU A 21 3.15 -7.67 0.74
C LEU A 21 3.75 -8.97 0.18
N GLY A 22 4.44 -8.88 -0.95
CA GLY A 22 5.13 -10.01 -1.59
C GLY A 22 4.23 -10.92 -2.44
N LYS A 23 2.97 -10.54 -2.68
CA LYS A 23 2.05 -11.27 -3.57
C LYS A 23 1.98 -10.71 -4.99
N GLY A 24 2.73 -9.65 -5.30
CA GLY A 24 2.68 -9.00 -6.62
C GLY A 24 1.35 -8.27 -6.88
N GLU A 25 0.63 -7.89 -5.82
CA GLU A 25 -0.59 -7.06 -5.93
C GLU A 25 -0.27 -5.61 -6.32
N VAL A 26 0.98 -5.19 -6.13
CA VAL A 26 1.53 -3.91 -6.56
C VAL A 26 2.70 -4.12 -7.52
N ILE A 27 3.15 -3.05 -8.18
CA ILE A 27 4.32 -3.09 -9.05
C ILE A 27 5.56 -3.64 -8.30
N PRO A 28 6.43 -4.42 -8.96
CA PRO A 28 7.54 -5.10 -8.29
C PRO A 28 8.47 -4.18 -7.49
N GLY A 29 8.71 -2.96 -7.97
CA GLY A 29 9.51 -1.96 -7.27
C GLY A 29 8.89 -1.51 -5.95
N MET A 30 7.55 -1.40 -5.89
CA MET A 30 6.85 -1.01 -4.67
C MET A 30 6.85 -2.16 -3.65
N ASP A 31 6.57 -3.39 -4.11
CA ASP A 31 6.59 -4.58 -3.25
C ASP A 31 7.96 -4.74 -2.56
N ARG A 32 9.05 -4.52 -3.33
CA ARG A 32 10.41 -4.50 -2.80
C ARG A 32 10.69 -3.33 -1.86
N ALA A 33 10.23 -2.13 -2.21
CA ALA A 33 10.48 -0.93 -1.41
C ALA A 33 9.79 -0.97 -0.04
N MET A 34 8.69 -1.70 0.09
CA MET A 34 7.94 -1.86 1.34
C MET A 34 8.49 -2.97 2.25
N MET A 35 9.36 -3.86 1.73
CA MET A 35 9.98 -4.90 2.54
C MET A 35 10.81 -4.30 3.69
N GLY A 36 10.68 -4.90 4.87
CA GLY A 36 11.42 -4.51 6.07
C GLY A 36 11.08 -3.12 6.62
N MET A 37 9.96 -2.50 6.20
CA MET A 37 9.50 -1.26 6.82
C MET A 37 8.96 -1.49 8.23
N CYS A 38 9.21 -0.54 9.12
CA CYS A 38 8.54 -0.46 10.41
C CYS A 38 7.25 0.37 10.32
N ILE A 39 6.25 0.04 11.15
CA ILE A 39 5.02 0.84 11.24
C ILE A 39 5.37 2.30 11.58
N GLY A 40 4.80 3.24 10.84
CA GLY A 40 5.06 4.68 10.95
C GLY A 40 6.18 5.20 10.03
N GLU A 41 7.04 4.33 9.50
CA GLU A 41 8.17 4.70 8.64
C GLU A 41 7.70 5.33 7.32
N LYS A 42 8.44 6.34 6.84
CA LYS A 42 8.23 6.98 5.54
C LYS A 42 9.44 6.76 4.63
N ARG A 43 9.19 6.44 3.35
CA ARG A 43 10.25 6.27 2.34
C ARG A 43 9.98 7.12 1.11
N ARG A 44 11.05 7.66 0.52
CA ARG A 44 11.05 8.14 -0.86
C ARG A 44 11.52 6.99 -1.74
N VAL A 45 10.72 6.62 -2.72
CA VAL A 45 10.99 5.47 -3.59
C VAL A 45 11.06 5.96 -5.03
N VAL A 46 12.17 5.65 -5.69
CA VAL A 46 12.37 5.87 -7.13
C VAL A 46 12.33 4.51 -7.81
N ILE A 47 11.36 4.30 -8.69
CA ILE A 47 11.11 3.01 -9.33
C ILE A 47 11.45 3.16 -10.82
N PRO A 48 12.53 2.51 -11.31
CA PRO A 48 12.85 2.52 -12.73
C PRO A 48 11.77 1.73 -13.51
N PRO A 49 11.62 1.98 -14.82
CA PRO A 49 10.49 1.45 -15.60
C PRO A 49 10.36 -0.08 -15.56
N GLU A 50 11.48 -0.80 -15.51
CA GLU A 50 11.54 -2.28 -15.48
C GLU A 50 10.94 -2.86 -14.20
N LEU A 51 10.88 -2.07 -13.13
CA LEU A 51 10.23 -2.43 -11.86
C LEU A 51 8.87 -1.73 -11.66
N GLY A 52 8.44 -0.95 -12.65
CA GLY A 52 7.16 -0.25 -12.69
C GLY A 52 6.23 -0.83 -13.74
N PHE A 53 5.87 -0.02 -14.75
CA PHE A 53 4.94 -0.38 -15.82
C PHE A 53 5.62 -0.71 -17.16
N GLY A 54 6.95 -0.69 -17.20
CA GLY A 54 7.75 -0.94 -18.40
C GLY A 54 7.33 -0.09 -19.60
N SER A 55 7.52 -0.62 -20.80
CA SER A 55 7.17 0.05 -22.07
C SER A 55 5.67 0.18 -22.30
N ARG A 56 4.84 -0.61 -21.61
CA ARG A 56 3.37 -0.55 -21.74
C ARG A 56 2.79 0.67 -21.05
N GLY A 57 3.42 1.14 -19.97
CA GLY A 57 2.83 2.19 -19.13
C GLY A 57 1.49 1.77 -18.52
N ARG A 58 0.70 2.75 -18.12
CA ARG A 58 -0.66 2.57 -17.61
C ARG A 58 -1.51 3.79 -17.95
N GLU A 59 -2.24 3.69 -19.05
CA GLU A 59 -3.04 4.80 -19.60
C GLU A 59 -4.10 5.31 -18.63
N ARG A 60 -4.76 4.41 -17.88
CA ARG A 60 -5.77 4.78 -16.85
C ARG A 60 -5.22 5.76 -15.81
N ASP A 61 -3.92 5.69 -15.55
CA ASP A 61 -3.23 6.50 -14.55
C ASP A 61 -2.35 7.58 -15.22
N SER A 62 -2.48 7.77 -16.54
CA SER A 62 -1.66 8.69 -17.37
C SER A 62 -0.15 8.41 -17.30
N ILE A 63 0.24 7.16 -17.03
CA ILE A 63 1.65 6.74 -16.97
C ILE A 63 2.04 6.26 -18.37
N LYS A 64 3.03 6.91 -18.98
CA LYS A 64 3.58 6.51 -20.28
C LYS A 64 4.53 5.33 -20.13
N GLY A 65 4.80 4.65 -21.24
CA GLY A 65 5.87 3.67 -21.31
C GLY A 65 7.23 4.26 -20.91
N ASP A 66 8.08 3.43 -20.32
CA ASP A 66 9.47 3.74 -19.97
C ASP A 66 9.65 4.91 -19.00
N GLN A 67 8.60 5.26 -18.24
CA GLN A 67 8.66 6.29 -17.22
C GLN A 67 9.19 5.77 -15.88
N THR A 68 10.11 6.52 -15.29
CA THR A 68 10.53 6.35 -13.89
C THR A 68 9.47 6.94 -12.97
N LEU A 69 9.08 6.21 -11.93
CA LEU A 69 8.07 6.64 -10.97
C LEU A 69 8.71 7.12 -9.67
N TYR A 70 8.10 8.13 -9.07
CA TYR A 70 8.57 8.74 -7.82
C TYR A 70 7.44 8.72 -6.80
N TYR A 71 7.65 8.03 -5.67
CA TYR A 71 6.67 7.90 -4.61
C TYR A 71 7.22 8.38 -3.26
N VAL A 72 6.32 8.92 -2.44
CA VAL A 72 6.51 9.03 -0.99
C VAL A 72 5.48 8.12 -0.34
N VAL A 73 5.94 7.11 0.39
CA VAL A 73 5.07 6.12 1.04
C VAL A 73 5.24 6.18 2.53
N GLN A 74 4.17 5.86 3.25
CA GLN A 74 4.18 5.66 4.70
C GLN A 74 3.54 4.31 5.01
N LEU A 75 4.23 3.49 5.80
CA LEU A 75 3.61 2.27 6.32
C LEU A 75 2.74 2.64 7.51
N ILE A 76 1.42 2.50 7.38
CA ILE A 76 0.50 2.88 8.47
C ILE A 76 0.23 1.72 9.42
N ASP A 77 0.13 0.49 8.90
CA ASP A 77 -0.24 -0.68 9.70
C ASP A 77 0.21 -1.97 9.00
N ILE A 78 0.43 -3.04 9.77
CA ILE A 78 0.67 -4.40 9.26
C ILE A 78 -0.34 -5.35 9.88
N PHE A 79 -1.21 -5.90 9.05
CA PHE A 79 -2.12 -6.96 9.46
C PHE A 79 -1.51 -8.34 9.15
N ARG A 80 -1.30 -9.16 10.18
CA ARG A 80 -0.85 -10.56 10.04
C ARG A 80 -2.00 -11.49 10.37
N PRO A 81 -2.72 -12.00 9.36
CA PRO A 81 -3.81 -12.92 9.60
C PRO A 81 -3.29 -14.26 10.15
N VAL A 82 -3.72 -14.64 11.35
CA VAL A 82 -3.62 -16.03 11.82
C VAL A 82 -4.97 -16.69 11.56
N LEU A 83 -5.01 -17.72 10.71
CA LEU A 83 -6.25 -18.47 10.49
C LEU A 83 -6.69 -19.08 11.82
N GLY A 84 -7.93 -18.83 12.22
CA GLY A 84 -8.47 -19.34 13.46
C GLY A 84 -9.21 -20.67 13.29
N ALA A 85 -9.81 -21.14 14.38
CA ALA A 85 -10.56 -22.38 14.40
C ALA A 85 -11.82 -22.26 13.54
N LYS A 86 -12.20 -23.40 12.96
CA LYS A 86 -13.50 -23.62 12.31
C LYS A 86 -14.23 -24.71 13.06
N TRP A 87 -15.48 -24.49 13.43
CA TRP A 87 -16.31 -25.48 14.08
C TRP A 87 -17.78 -25.34 13.66
N THR A 88 -18.55 -26.39 13.92
CA THR A 88 -19.99 -26.45 13.68
C THR A 88 -20.69 -26.76 14.99
N GLU A 89 -21.71 -25.99 15.35
CA GLU A 89 -22.52 -26.22 16.55
C GLU A 89 -23.58 -27.31 16.32
N GLU A 90 -24.20 -27.80 17.40
CA GLU A 90 -25.15 -28.92 17.36
C GLU A 90 -26.41 -28.61 16.52
N ASP A 91 -26.78 -27.33 16.39
CA ASP A 91 -27.91 -26.86 15.58
C ASP A 91 -27.55 -26.64 14.09
N GLY A 92 -26.28 -26.88 13.70
CA GLY A 92 -25.79 -26.74 12.34
C GLY A 92 -25.18 -25.36 12.01
N LEU A 93 -25.07 -24.44 12.97
CA LEU A 93 -24.37 -23.18 12.76
C LEU A 93 -22.88 -23.42 12.49
N GLN A 94 -22.37 -22.91 11.35
CA GLN A 94 -20.95 -22.98 10.99
C GLN A 94 -20.24 -21.68 11.33
N ILE A 95 -19.17 -21.78 12.10
CA ILE A 95 -18.36 -20.63 12.53
C ILE A 95 -16.92 -20.84 12.04
N GLU A 96 -16.37 -19.82 11.39
CA GLU A 96 -14.98 -19.80 10.92
C GLU A 96 -14.32 -18.51 11.37
N VAL A 97 -13.30 -18.63 12.22
CA VAL A 97 -12.49 -17.48 12.62
C VAL A 97 -11.51 -17.20 11.49
N LEU A 98 -11.84 -16.19 10.67
CA LEU A 98 -11.00 -15.80 9.53
C LEU A 98 -9.62 -15.31 9.99
N TYR A 99 -9.58 -14.56 11.11
CA TYR A 99 -8.36 -13.97 11.63
C TYR A 99 -8.37 -13.96 13.17
N ASN A 100 -7.30 -14.46 13.78
CA ASN A 100 -7.08 -14.39 15.22
C ASN A 100 -5.91 -13.45 15.53
N PHE A 101 -6.10 -12.54 16.48
CA PHE A 101 -5.07 -11.64 16.98
C PHE A 101 -4.38 -12.31 18.17
N THR A 102 -3.61 -13.37 17.93
CA THR A 102 -2.69 -13.89 18.95
C THR A 102 -1.45 -13.01 18.96
N HIS A 103 -1.23 -12.30 20.07
CA HIS A 103 -0.09 -11.42 20.34
C HIS A 103 1.26 -12.14 20.26
#